data_AF-A0A853G8T9-F1
#
_entry.id   AF-A0A853G8T9-F1
#
_cell.length_a   1.000
_cell.length_b   1.000
_cell.length_c   1.000
_cell.angle_alpha   90.00
_cell.angle_beta   90.00
_cell.angle_gamma   90.00
#
_symmetry.space_group_name_H-M   'P 1'
#
loop_
_entity.id
_entity.type
_entity.pdbx_description
1 polymer ?
#
loop_
_entity_poly.entity_id
_entity_poly.type
_entity_poly.pdbx_seq_one_letter_code
_entity_poly.pdbx_strand_id
1 'polypeptide(L)'
;MRHQEYQGLTFSRKPFFYVYSDHIDQLKRQQQNMDYLRRIFGSINTQYLVRAYVFSFALFGLMAYFLVVSRSEATPVNWPVMAIFFISALLFPFSKLVYDELKSFLLGNNVFYLNALVVLFAKLFINVFLFSFAIFVAPLGVLYLHFRSR
;
A
#
# COMPACT_ATOMS: atom_id res chain seq x y z
N MET A 1 52.38 -47.27 -17.68
CA MET A 1 52.26 -47.04 -16.22
C MET A 1 51.28 -45.89 -16.00
N ARG A 2 50.32 -46.06 -15.08
CA ARG A 2 49.13 -45.21 -14.77
C ARG A 2 47.94 -45.43 -15.71
N HIS A 3 46.95 -46.29 -15.46
CA HIS A 3 46.16 -46.62 -14.25
C HIS A 3 45.67 -45.40 -13.46
N GLN A 4 44.33 -45.26 -13.44
CA GLN A 4 43.49 -44.49 -12.50
C GLN A 4 43.60 -42.96 -12.69
N GLU A 5 42.55 -42.15 -12.72
CA GLU A 5 41.30 -42.13 -11.96
C GLU A 5 40.17 -41.47 -12.80
N TYR A 6 39.10 -42.21 -13.09
CA TYR A 6 37.79 -41.62 -13.40
C TYR A 6 36.81 -42.10 -12.32
N GLN A 7 37.06 -41.73 -11.07
CA GLN A 7 36.09 -41.87 -9.99
C GLN A 7 35.67 -40.48 -9.54
N GLY A 8 34.38 -40.17 -9.62
CA GLY A 8 33.84 -39.02 -8.88
C GLY A 8 32.76 -38.18 -9.54
N LEU A 9 32.42 -38.39 -10.81
CA LEU A 9 31.21 -37.79 -11.38
C LEU A 9 30.09 -38.83 -11.39
N THR A 10 29.65 -39.21 -10.19
CA THR A 10 28.28 -39.72 -10.03
C THR A 10 27.36 -38.55 -10.36
N PHE A 11 27.10 -38.34 -11.65
CA PHE A 11 25.89 -37.68 -12.08
C PHE A 11 24.77 -38.52 -11.48
N SER A 12 24.32 -38.11 -10.29
CA SER A 12 23.12 -38.60 -9.66
C SER A 12 22.03 -38.28 -10.67
N ARG A 13 21.80 -39.24 -11.58
CA ARG A 13 20.74 -39.19 -12.58
C ARG A 13 19.48 -39.33 -11.76
N LYS A 14 19.07 -38.23 -11.13
CA LYS A 14 17.77 -38.10 -10.52
C LYS A 14 16.81 -38.57 -11.60
N PRO A 15 16.00 -39.60 -11.34
CA PRO A 15 15.13 -40.15 -12.36
C PRO A 15 14.33 -38.99 -12.95
N PHE A 16 14.10 -39.02 -14.27
CA PHE A 16 13.37 -37.95 -14.96
C PHE A 16 12.05 -37.57 -14.26
N PHE A 17 11.42 -38.57 -13.62
CA PHE A 17 10.27 -38.41 -12.74
C PHE A 17 10.48 -37.44 -11.55
N TYR A 18 11.64 -37.48 -10.88
CA TYR A 18 11.99 -36.59 -9.77
C TYR A 18 12.24 -35.14 -10.22
N VAL A 19 12.90 -34.97 -11.38
CA VAL A 19 13.11 -33.62 -11.95
C VAL A 19 11.78 -33.01 -12.42
N TYR A 20 10.89 -33.85 -12.97
CA TYR A 20 9.55 -33.44 -13.37
C TYR A 20 8.67 -33.08 -12.16
N SER A 21 8.67 -33.90 -11.10
CA SER A 21 7.89 -33.60 -9.88
C SER A 21 8.36 -32.30 -9.22
N ASP A 22 9.67 -32.06 -9.13
CA ASP A 22 10.22 -30.81 -8.58
C ASP A 22 9.77 -29.59 -9.39
N HIS A 23 9.71 -29.69 -10.72
CA HIS A 23 9.21 -28.61 -11.58
C HIS A 23 7.71 -28.36 -11.38
N ILE A 24 6.88 -29.41 -11.29
CA ILE A 24 5.44 -29.26 -11.03
C ILE A 24 5.19 -28.63 -9.64
N ASP A 25 5.99 -29.00 -8.64
CA ASP A 25 5.91 -28.41 -7.30
C ASP A 25 6.34 -26.94 -7.30
N GLN A 26 7.36 -26.57 -8.07
CA GLN A 26 7.73 -25.16 -8.25
C GLN A 26 6.64 -24.36 -8.96
N LEU A 27 6.00 -24.92 -9.99
CA LEU A 27 4.90 -24.27 -10.71
C LEU A 27 3.69 -24.06 -9.81
N LYS A 28 3.31 -25.07 -9.00
CA LYS A 28 2.24 -24.96 -8.00
C LYS A 28 2.52 -23.90 -6.95
N ARG A 29 3.76 -23.82 -6.45
CA ARG A 29 4.17 -22.78 -5.49
C ARG A 29 4.11 -21.38 -6.10
N GLN A 30 4.53 -21.22 -7.36
CA GLN A 30 4.43 -19.93 -8.05
C GLN A 30 2.97 -19.53 -8.31
N GLN A 31 2.11 -20.47 -8.70
CA GLN A 31 0.66 -20.22 -8.82
C GLN A 31 0.04 -19.84 -7.47
N GLN A 32 0.34 -20.59 -6.39
CA GLN A 32 -0.15 -20.26 -5.05
C GLN A 32 0.27 -18.85 -4.61
N ASN A 33 1.51 -18.45 -4.87
CA ASN A 33 1.99 -17.11 -4.49
C ASN A 33 1.24 -15.99 -5.25
N MET A 34 1.00 -16.18 -6.54
CA MET A 34 0.22 -15.24 -7.36
C MET A 34 -1.25 -15.16 -6.90
N ASP A 35 -1.84 -16.29 -6.51
CA ASP A 35 -3.21 -16.36 -6.02
C ASP A 35 -3.37 -15.77 -4.61
N TYR A 36 -2.38 -15.93 -3.74
CA TYR A 36 -2.35 -15.30 -2.41
C TYR A 36 -2.33 -13.78 -2.53
N LEU A 37 -1.43 -13.21 -3.32
CA LEU A 37 -1.38 -11.76 -3.54
C LEU A 37 -2.68 -11.26 -4.16
N ARG A 38 -3.24 -11.97 -5.14
CA ARG A 38 -4.54 -11.63 -5.74
C ARG A 38 -5.71 -11.71 -4.76
N ARG A 39 -5.69 -12.58 -3.75
CA ARG A 39 -6.74 -12.63 -2.71
C ARG A 39 -6.63 -11.47 -1.73
N ILE A 40 -5.40 -11.09 -1.34
CA ILE A 40 -5.14 -9.96 -0.43
C ILE A 40 -5.49 -8.63 -1.10
N PHE A 41 -5.03 -8.44 -2.34
CA PHE A 41 -5.30 -7.23 -3.12
C PHE A 41 -6.67 -7.25 -3.83
N GLY A 42 -7.31 -8.41 -3.99
CA GLY A 42 -8.64 -8.54 -4.60
C GLY A 42 -9.78 -8.22 -3.65
N SER A 43 -9.55 -8.32 -2.33
CA SER A 43 -10.48 -7.87 -1.28
C SER A 43 -10.51 -6.34 -1.12
N ILE A 44 -9.44 -5.67 -1.56
CA ILE A 44 -9.29 -4.22 -1.49
C ILE A 44 -9.62 -3.66 -2.87
N ASN A 45 -10.49 -2.66 -2.93
CA ASN A 45 -10.77 -1.99 -4.19
C ASN A 45 -9.53 -1.19 -4.64
N THR A 46 -8.64 -1.79 -5.44
CA THR A 46 -7.40 -1.17 -5.94
C THR A 46 -7.69 0.16 -6.64
N GLN A 47 -8.82 0.27 -7.33
CA GLN A 47 -9.24 1.51 -7.97
C GLN A 47 -9.54 2.62 -6.95
N TYR A 48 -10.08 2.28 -5.78
CA TYR A 48 -10.26 3.21 -4.67
C TYR A 48 -8.93 3.72 -4.12
N LEU A 49 -7.97 2.80 -3.91
CA LEU A 49 -6.65 3.14 -3.37
C LEU A 49 -5.88 4.07 -4.33
N VAL A 50 -5.89 3.77 -5.63
CA VAL A 50 -5.26 4.59 -6.67
C VAL A 50 -5.86 6.00 -6.70
N ARG A 51 -7.18 6.15 -6.59
CA ARG A 51 -7.82 7.48 -6.51
C ARG A 51 -7.36 8.26 -5.28
N ALA A 52 -7.20 7.59 -4.15
CA ALA A 52 -6.71 8.22 -2.92
C ALA A 52 -5.25 8.67 -3.05
N TYR A 53 -4.39 7.89 -3.71
CA TYR A 53 -3.01 8.29 -4.02
C TYR A 53 -2.93 9.48 -4.96
N VAL A 54 -3.73 9.50 -6.04
CA VAL A 54 -3.77 10.65 -6.96
C VAL A 54 -4.15 11.92 -6.21
N PHE A 55 -5.13 11.82 -5.32
CA PHE A 55 -5.54 12.96 -4.48
C PHE A 55 -4.44 13.40 -3.51
N SER A 56 -3.75 12.47 -2.83
CA SER A 56 -2.69 12.84 -1.88
C SER A 56 -1.47 13.45 -2.57
N PHE A 57 -1.06 12.95 -3.73
CA PHE A 57 0.02 13.55 -4.52
C PHE A 57 -0.35 14.94 -5.06
N ALA A 58 -1.60 15.14 -5.49
CA ALA A 58 -2.07 16.47 -5.88
C ALA A 58 -2.03 17.46 -4.71
N LEU A 59 -2.46 17.03 -3.52
CA LEU A 59 -2.43 17.83 -2.30
C LEU A 59 -0.99 18.15 -1.85
N PHE A 60 -0.10 17.17 -1.93
CA PHE A 60 1.33 17.34 -1.69
C PHE A 60 1.94 18.36 -2.65
N GLY A 61 1.66 18.25 -3.95
CA GLY A 61 2.13 19.20 -4.96
C GLY A 61 1.64 20.62 -4.70
N LEU A 62 0.37 20.78 -4.32
CA LEU A 62 -0.21 22.06 -3.94
C LEU A 62 0.48 22.66 -2.72
N MET A 63 0.68 21.88 -1.65
CA MET A 63 1.38 22.33 -0.45
C MET A 63 2.85 22.68 -0.72
N ALA A 64 3.55 21.85 -1.51
CA ALA A 64 4.92 22.11 -1.92
C ALA A 64 5.03 23.42 -2.71
N TYR A 65 4.09 23.68 -3.62
CA TYR A 65 4.00 24.94 -4.36
C TYR A 65 3.82 26.14 -3.42
N PHE A 66 2.87 26.08 -2.49
CA PHE A 66 2.67 27.15 -1.49
C PHE A 66 3.90 27.37 -0.61
N LEU A 67 4.64 26.31 -0.25
CA LEU A 67 5.87 26.39 0.55
C LEU A 67 7.04 27.02 -0.23
N VAL A 68 7.00 26.99 -1.56
CA VAL A 68 8.00 27.59 -2.44
C VAL A 68 7.65 29.04 -2.74
N VAL A 69 6.38 29.33 -3.01
CA VAL A 69 5.90 30.68 -3.39
C VAL A 69 5.80 31.62 -2.19
N SER A 70 5.43 31.12 -1.01
CA SER A 70 5.29 31.95 0.21
C SER A 70 6.64 32.28 0.87
N ARG A 71 7.76 32.07 0.17
CA ARG A 71 9.09 32.32 0.71
C ARG A 71 9.43 33.79 0.62
N SER A 72 9.99 34.31 1.71
CA SER A 72 10.83 35.50 1.66
C SER A 72 12.28 35.07 1.39
N GLU A 73 13.08 35.92 0.73
CA GLU A 73 14.48 35.61 0.40
C GLU A 73 15.34 35.21 1.62
N ALA A 74 14.90 35.58 2.82
CA ALA A 74 15.57 35.29 4.09
C ALA A 74 15.28 33.89 4.68
N THR A 75 14.30 33.14 4.16
CA THR A 75 13.90 31.84 4.75
C THR A 75 14.19 30.67 3.81
N PRO A 76 15.24 29.86 4.09
CA PRO A 76 15.55 28.68 3.30
C PRO A 76 14.46 27.61 3.42
N VAL A 77 14.47 26.66 2.49
CA VAL A 77 13.51 25.55 2.46
C VAL A 77 13.69 24.69 3.70
N ASN A 78 12.60 24.49 4.45
CA ASN A 78 12.60 23.52 5.51
C ASN A 78 12.42 22.10 4.92
N TRP A 79 13.53 21.49 4.54
CA TRP A 79 13.57 20.12 3.99
C TRP A 79 12.94 19.07 4.92
N PRO A 80 13.13 19.11 6.25
CA PRO A 80 12.41 18.25 7.19
C PRO A 80 10.88 18.32 7.05
N VAL A 81 10.33 19.54 6.91
CA VAL A 81 8.87 19.73 6.74
C VAL A 81 8.40 19.12 5.43
N MET A 82 9.15 19.30 4.34
CA MET A 82 8.86 18.68 3.04
C MET A 82 8.83 17.14 3.13
N ALA A 83 9.79 16.54 3.85
CA ALA A 83 9.86 15.10 4.04
C ALA A 83 8.67 14.56 4.85
N ILE A 84 8.26 15.26 5.92
CA ILE A 84 7.07 14.89 6.72
C ILE A 84 5.81 14.94 5.86
N PHE A 85 5.65 15.97 5.03
CA PHE A 85 4.52 16.09 4.11
C PHE A 85 4.50 14.97 3.07
N PHE A 86 5.67 14.60 2.54
CA PHE A 86 5.79 13.51 1.58
C PHE A 86 5.41 12.15 2.20
N ILE A 87 5.91 11.87 3.40
CA ILE A 87 5.55 10.66 4.16
C ILE A 87 4.04 10.66 4.44
N SER A 88 3.48 11.79 4.85
CA SER A 88 2.04 11.92 5.09
C SER A 88 1.21 11.68 3.83
N ALA A 89 1.69 12.12 2.66
CA ALA A 89 1.03 11.86 1.38
C ALA A 89 1.05 10.36 0.99
N LEU A 90 2.10 9.64 1.34
CA LEU A 90 2.19 8.18 1.16
C LEU A 90 1.29 7.41 2.15
N LEU A 91 1.17 7.92 3.38
CA LEU A 91 0.38 7.29 4.45
C LEU A 91 -1.12 7.60 4.36
N PHE A 92 -1.49 8.75 3.82
CA PHE A 92 -2.88 9.21 3.67
C PHE A 92 -3.87 8.16 3.14
N PRO A 93 -3.60 7.43 2.04
CA PRO A 93 -4.54 6.42 1.54
C PRO A 93 -4.81 5.31 2.56
N PHE A 94 -3.83 4.93 3.39
CA PHE A 94 -4.02 3.94 4.45
C PHE A 94 -4.89 4.48 5.58
N SER A 95 -4.67 5.73 6.01
CA SER A 95 -5.55 6.36 7.00
C SER A 95 -6.98 6.49 6.50
N LYS A 96 -7.16 6.74 5.20
CA LYS A 96 -8.47 6.83 4.55
C LYS A 96 -9.23 5.51 4.55
N LEU A 97 -8.54 4.40 4.33
CA LEU A 97 -9.13 3.06 4.48
C LEU A 97 -9.68 2.85 5.90
N VAL A 98 -8.91 3.22 6.93
CA VAL A 98 -9.35 3.11 8.33
C VAL A 98 -10.59 3.96 8.59
N TYR A 99 -10.61 5.20 8.11
CA TYR A 99 -11.77 6.08 8.29
C TYR A 99 -13.02 5.52 7.61
N ASP A 100 -12.91 5.02 6.38
CA ASP A 100 -14.07 4.50 5.66
C ASP A 100 -14.62 3.23 6.32
N GLU A 101 -13.75 2.34 6.82
CA GLU A 101 -14.14 1.17 7.61
C GLU A 101 -14.79 1.58 8.93
N LEU A 102 -14.19 2.52 9.68
CA LEU A 102 -14.75 3.04 10.92
C LEU A 102 -16.11 3.70 10.68
N LYS A 103 -16.23 4.50 9.61
CA LYS A 103 -17.48 5.14 9.22
C LYS A 103 -18.53 4.11 8.86
N SER A 104 -18.18 3.08 8.07
CA SER A 104 -19.10 2.01 7.71
C SER A 104 -19.53 1.20 8.93
N PHE A 105 -18.64 1.01 9.91
CA PHE A 105 -18.95 0.35 11.17
C PHE A 105 -19.89 1.20 12.05
N LEU A 106 -19.63 2.51 12.18
CA LEU A 106 -20.42 3.41 13.01
C LEU A 106 -21.80 3.73 12.42
N LEU A 107 -21.88 3.95 11.11
CA LEU A 107 -23.12 4.34 10.43
C LEU A 107 -23.89 3.12 9.90
N GLY A 108 -23.24 1.96 9.75
CA GLY A 108 -23.85 0.76 9.19
C GLY A 108 -24.46 1.03 7.83
N ASN A 109 -25.74 0.63 7.67
CA ASN A 109 -26.53 0.85 6.46
C ASN A 109 -27.37 2.16 6.49
N ASN A 110 -27.11 3.06 7.45
CA ASN A 110 -27.90 4.29 7.57
C ASN A 110 -27.43 5.34 6.57
N VAL A 111 -28.33 5.77 5.69
CA VAL A 111 -28.09 6.83 4.71
C VAL A 111 -28.59 8.15 5.30
N PHE A 112 -27.65 9.06 5.59
CA PHE A 112 -27.97 10.40 6.05
C PHE A 112 -28.17 11.34 4.86
N TYR A 113 -29.37 11.89 4.72
CA TYR A 113 -29.69 12.92 3.74
C TYR A 113 -29.35 14.29 4.33
N LEU A 114 -28.17 14.79 3.97
CA LEU A 114 -27.68 16.11 4.34
C LEU A 114 -27.54 16.97 3.09
N ASN A 115 -27.56 18.30 3.25
CA ASN A 115 -27.33 19.21 2.14
C ASN A 115 -25.99 18.90 1.46
N ALA A 116 -25.97 18.91 0.12
CA ALA A 116 -24.79 18.59 -0.69
C ALA A 116 -23.57 19.43 -0.27
N LEU A 117 -23.77 20.72 0.04
CA LEU A 117 -22.70 21.59 0.53
C LEU A 117 -22.11 21.10 1.86
N VAL A 118 -22.97 20.71 2.80
CA VAL A 118 -22.53 20.21 4.12
C VAL A 118 -21.73 18.92 3.97
N VAL A 119 -22.19 17.98 3.13
CA VAL A 119 -21.47 16.73 2.87
C VAL A 119 -20.12 16.98 2.20
N LEU A 120 -20.05 17.95 1.29
CA LEU A 120 -18.80 18.32 0.62
C LEU A 120 -17.78 18.90 1.60
N PHE A 121 -18.20 19.87 2.42
CA PHE A 121 -17.32 20.46 3.45
C PHE A 121 -16.88 19.42 4.47
N ALA A 122 -17.77 18.54 4.93
CA ALA A 122 -17.41 17.45 5.82
C ALA A 122 -16.34 16.54 5.17
N LYS A 123 -16.53 16.14 3.91
CA LYS A 123 -15.55 15.33 3.18
C LYS A 123 -14.18 16.00 3.08
N LEU A 124 -14.14 17.29 2.79
CA LEU A 124 -12.88 18.05 2.73
C LEU A 124 -12.22 18.13 4.10
N PHE A 125 -12.98 18.50 5.12
CA PHE A 125 -12.50 18.61 6.50
C PHE A 125 -11.90 17.29 7.00
N ILE A 126 -12.61 16.18 6.79
CA ILE A 126 -12.14 14.84 7.15
C ILE A 126 -10.87 14.47 6.40
N ASN A 127 -10.79 14.73 5.09
CA ASN A 127 -9.56 14.44 4.33
C ASN A 127 -8.36 15.25 4.87
N VAL A 128 -8.54 16.54 5.19
CA VAL A 128 -7.45 17.35 5.77
C VAL A 128 -7.06 16.83 7.15
N PHE A 129 -8.04 16.50 8.00
CA PHE A 129 -7.81 15.93 9.32
C PHE A 129 -7.03 14.60 9.22
N LEU A 130 -7.46 13.69 8.34
CA LEU A 130 -6.75 12.42 8.10
C LEU A 130 -5.33 12.61 7.60
N PHE A 131 -5.10 13.63 6.77
CA PHE A 131 -3.77 13.94 6.28
C PHE A 131 -2.85 14.44 7.41
N SER A 132 -3.34 15.30 8.30
CA SER A 132 -2.59 15.75 9.48
C SER A 132 -2.29 14.62 10.47
N PHE A 133 -3.21 13.68 10.66
CA PHE A 133 -3.05 12.54 11.55
C PHE A 133 -2.54 11.27 10.84
N ALA A 134 -2.07 11.38 9.59
CA ALA A 134 -1.73 10.23 8.77
C ALA A 134 -0.68 9.32 9.43
N ILE A 135 0.33 9.91 10.05
CA ILE A 135 1.41 9.19 10.75
C ILE A 135 0.89 8.31 11.89
N PHE A 136 -0.16 8.75 12.59
CA PHE A 136 -0.74 8.01 13.71
C PHE A 136 -1.80 6.99 13.28
N VAL A 137 -2.62 7.34 12.28
CA VAL A 137 -3.74 6.51 11.84
C VAL A 137 -3.31 5.45 10.82
N ALA A 138 -2.30 5.73 9.98
CA ALA A 138 -1.87 4.78 8.96
C ALA A 138 -1.31 3.45 9.51
N PRO A 139 -0.56 3.40 10.63
CA PRO A 139 -0.18 2.12 11.25
C PRO A 139 -1.39 1.22 11.54
N LEU A 140 -2.53 1.79 11.94
CA LEU A 140 -3.77 1.04 12.12
C LEU A 140 -4.32 0.52 10.78
N GLY A 141 -4.16 1.29 9.70
CA GLY A 141 -4.56 0.87 8.35
C GLY A 141 -3.72 -0.28 7.80
N VAL A 142 -2.40 -0.24 8.02
CA VAL A 142 -1.50 -1.35 7.66
C VAL A 142 -1.82 -2.59 8.49
N LEU A 143 -2.11 -2.42 9.78
CA LEU A 143 -2.52 -3.52 10.66
C LEU A 143 -3.86 -4.13 10.22
N TYR A 144 -4.84 -3.29 9.84
CA TYR A 144 -6.13 -3.72 9.30
C TYR A 144 -5.95 -4.59 8.05
N LEU A 145 -5.09 -4.18 7.13
CA LEU A 145 -4.74 -4.97 5.94
C LEU A 145 -4.14 -6.34 6.30
N HIS A 146 -3.31 -6.40 7.35
CA HIS A 146 -2.73 -7.66 7.81
C HIS A 146 -3.77 -8.62 8.39
N PHE A 147 -4.72 -8.12 9.19
CA PHE A 147 -5.78 -8.95 9.76
C PHE A 147 -6.79 -9.43 8.73
N ARG A 148 -7.13 -8.60 7.74
CA ARG A 148 -8.07 -8.99 6.67
C ARG A 148 -7.48 -9.98 5.65
N SER A 149 -6.16 -10.10 5.63
CA SER A 149 -5.40 -11.04 4.80
C SER A 149 -5.28 -12.45 5.39
N ARG A 150 -5.70 -12.68 6.64
CA ARG A 150 -5.73 -14.00 7.29
C ARG A 150 -7.15 -14.52 7.37
#